data_AF-A0A0A6UEK2-F1
#
_entry.id   AF-A0A0A6UEK2-F1
#
_cell.length_a   1.000
_cell.length_b   1.000
_cell.length_c   1.000
_cell.angle_alpha   90.00
_cell.angle_beta   90.00
_cell.angle_gamma   90.00
#
_symmetry.space_group_name_H-M   'P 1'
#
loop_
_entity.id
_entity.type
_entity.pdbx_description
1 polymer ?
#
loop_
_entity_poly.entity_id
_entity_poly.type
_entity_poly.pdbx_seq_one_letter_code
_entity_poly.pdbx_strand_id
1 'polypeptide(L)'
;IHLYDFGLLPPEGHRELAEVRPQVENAFAAAWRGEAEVDGFNELVLRAGLTWRQIVVLRAYAKYLRQTGSAFSQRYVEQTFIAHPELAALLLRLFEIKFMPFGYDGDERAQRSDDVKG
;
A
#
# COMPACT_ATOMS: atom_id res chain seq x y z
N ILE A 1 34.44 -1.53 -13.23
CA ILE A 1 33.24 -1.37 -12.37
C ILE A 1 32.70 0.02 -12.65
N HIS A 2 31.54 0.13 -13.28
CA HIS A 2 30.90 1.43 -13.49
C HIS A 2 30.00 1.70 -12.28
N LEU A 3 30.33 2.73 -11.49
CA LEU A 3 29.46 3.22 -10.44
C LEU A 3 28.55 4.27 -11.08
N TYR A 4 27.28 3.92 -11.25
CA TYR A 4 26.26 4.88 -11.64
C TYR A 4 25.69 5.49 -10.36
N ASP A 5 25.78 6.81 -10.25
CA ASP A 5 25.08 7.59 -9.24
C ASP A 5 23.74 8.02 -9.83
N PHE A 6 22.65 7.72 -9.12
CA PHE A 6 21.31 8.13 -9.50
C PHE A 6 20.61 8.71 -8.27
N GLY A 7 20.22 9.98 -8.39
CA GLY A 7 19.39 10.65 -7.40
C GLY A 7 17.91 10.30 -7.57
N LEU A 8 17.20 10.17 -6.45
CA LEU A 8 15.74 10.00 -6.43
C LEU A 8 15.10 11.30 -5.94
N LEU A 9 14.09 11.77 -6.65
CA LEU A 9 13.23 12.86 -6.17
C LEU A 9 11.99 12.23 -5.51
N PRO A 10 11.85 12.31 -4.18
CA PRO A 10 10.66 11.81 -3.53
C PRO A 10 9.44 12.70 -3.86
N PRO A 11 8.23 12.13 -3.87
CA PRO A 11 7.01 12.90 -4.11
C PRO A 11 6.75 13.89 -2.97
N GLU A 12 6.01 14.96 -3.25
CA GLU A 12 5.52 15.86 -2.20
C GLU A 12 4.64 15.09 -1.20
N GLY A 13 4.78 15.40 0.09
CA GLY A 13 4.04 14.71 1.16
C GLY A 13 4.49 13.26 1.40
N HIS A 14 5.68 12.88 0.95
CA HIS A 14 6.33 11.66 1.43
C HIS A 14 6.62 11.76 2.94
N ARG A 15 6.64 10.62 3.61
CA ARG A 15 7.15 10.48 4.97
C ARG A 15 8.65 10.66 5.00
N GLU A 16 9.20 10.95 6.16
CA GLU A 16 10.65 11.00 6.37
C GLU A 16 11.30 9.71 5.88
N LEU A 17 12.31 9.82 5.02
CA LEU A 17 12.93 8.66 4.37
C LEU A 17 13.51 7.66 5.37
N ALA A 18 13.92 8.13 6.55
CA ALA A 18 14.37 7.28 7.64
C ALA A 18 13.27 6.34 8.17
N GLU A 19 12.00 6.77 8.14
CA GLU A 19 10.85 5.98 8.62
C GLU A 19 10.45 4.88 7.64
N VAL A 20 10.63 5.12 6.34
CA VAL A 20 10.15 4.24 5.26
C VAL A 20 11.28 3.49 4.55
N ARG A 21 12.54 3.69 4.96
CA ARG A 21 13.72 3.04 4.38
C ARG A 21 13.55 1.53 4.17
N PRO A 22 13.17 0.71 5.19
CA PRO A 22 13.09 -0.73 4.98
C PRO A 22 11.97 -1.10 4.00
N GLN A 23 10.87 -0.35 3.94
CA GLN A 23 9.79 -0.57 2.99
C GLN A 23 10.23 -0.23 1.57
N VAL A 24 10.96 0.88 1.39
CA VAL A 24 11.52 1.30 0.10
C VAL A 24 12.51 0.26 -0.42
N GLU A 25 13.48 -0.16 0.39
CA GLU A 25 14.49 -1.15 0.01
C GLU A 25 13.83 -2.50 -0.35
N ASN A 26 12.86 -2.94 0.45
CA ASN A 26 12.12 -4.18 0.18
C ASN A 26 11.25 -4.08 -1.07
N ALA A 27 10.56 -2.97 -1.30
CA ALA A 27 9.73 -2.76 -2.48
C ALA A 27 10.58 -2.68 -3.75
N PHE A 28 11.71 -1.98 -3.69
CA PHE A 28 12.68 -1.92 -4.79
C PHE A 28 13.22 -3.31 -5.13
N ALA A 29 13.67 -4.06 -4.12
CA ALA A 29 14.20 -5.41 -4.34
C ALA A 29 13.14 -6.38 -4.88
N ALA A 30 11.89 -6.28 -4.41
CA ALA A 30 10.76 -7.07 -4.92
C ALA A 30 10.45 -6.72 -6.39
N ALA A 31 10.41 -5.42 -6.74
CA ALA A 31 10.21 -4.98 -8.12
C ALA A 31 11.34 -5.46 -9.04
N TRP A 32 12.60 -5.38 -8.58
CA TRP A 32 13.76 -5.85 -9.33
C TRP A 32 13.71 -7.35 -9.63
N ARG A 33 13.18 -8.16 -8.70
CA ARG A 33 12.96 -9.61 -8.88
C ARG A 33 11.68 -9.96 -9.63
N GLY A 34 10.85 -8.98 -10.00
CA GLY A 34 9.55 -9.20 -10.64
C GLY A 34 8.47 -9.74 -9.69
N GLU A 35 8.65 -9.62 -8.38
CA GLU A 35 7.69 -10.05 -7.35
C GLU A 35 6.61 -8.98 -7.09
N ALA A 36 6.90 -7.72 -7.44
CA ALA A 36 5.99 -6.59 -7.31
C ALA A 36 5.89 -5.84 -8.66
N GLU A 37 4.67 -5.40 -9.00
CA GLU A 37 4.42 -4.58 -10.19
C GLU A 37 5.00 -3.16 -10.00
N VAL A 38 5.47 -2.55 -11.09
CA VAL A 38 5.97 -1.16 -11.12
C VAL A 38 4.87 -0.25 -11.64
N ASP A 39 4.02 0.24 -10.75
CA ASP A 39 2.89 1.12 -11.06
C ASP A 39 2.73 2.25 -10.02
N GLY A 40 1.70 3.09 -10.18
CA GLY A 40 1.48 4.27 -9.35
C GLY A 40 1.26 3.93 -7.87
N PHE A 41 0.77 2.73 -7.53
CA PHE A 41 0.59 2.35 -6.13
C PHE A 41 1.89 2.33 -5.33
N ASN A 42 3.04 2.16 -5.98
CA ASN A 42 4.34 2.13 -5.30
C ASN A 42 4.68 3.45 -4.60
N GLU A 43 4.05 4.56 -5.00
CA GLU A 43 4.18 5.84 -4.31
C GLU A 43 3.68 5.77 -2.85
N LEU A 44 2.75 4.86 -2.54
CA LEU A 44 2.25 4.62 -1.18
C LEU A 44 3.29 4.03 -0.24
N VAL A 45 4.39 3.47 -0.76
CA VAL A 45 5.55 3.10 0.08
C VAL A 45 6.10 4.36 0.75
N LEU A 46 6.26 5.45 0.00
CA LEU A 46 6.82 6.71 0.48
C LEU A 46 5.79 7.55 1.22
N ARG A 47 4.54 7.60 0.76
CA ARG A 47 3.49 8.42 1.39
C ARG A 47 2.83 7.79 2.61
N ALA A 48 2.58 6.48 2.57
CA ALA A 48 1.82 5.77 3.59
C ALA A 48 2.66 4.76 4.39
N GLY A 49 3.94 4.54 4.02
CA GLY A 49 4.79 3.55 4.68
C GLY A 49 4.33 2.11 4.45
N LEU A 50 3.56 1.87 3.39
CA LEU A 50 3.03 0.54 3.08
C LEU A 50 4.13 -0.37 2.53
N THR A 51 4.05 -1.64 2.86
CA THR A 51 4.88 -2.68 2.24
C THR A 51 4.38 -3.01 0.83
N TRP A 52 5.24 -3.57 -0.01
CA TRP A 52 4.84 -4.00 -1.36
C TRP A 52 3.72 -5.06 -1.32
N ARG A 53 3.69 -5.92 -0.30
CA ARG A 53 2.63 -6.93 -0.11
C ARG A 53 1.29 -6.29 0.19
N GLN A 54 1.29 -5.26 1.02
CA GLN A 54 0.10 -4.48 1.31
C GLN A 54 -0.41 -3.74 0.06
N ILE A 55 0.50 -3.20 -0.75
CA ILE A 55 0.17 -2.59 -2.04
C ILE A 55 -0.47 -3.60 -3.01
N VAL A 56 -0.05 -4.87 -3.01
CA VAL A 56 -0.70 -5.93 -3.81
C VAL A 56 -2.19 -6.06 -3.46
N VAL A 57 -2.58 -5.88 -2.20
CA VAL A 57 -3.99 -5.91 -1.79
C VAL A 57 -4.78 -4.75 -2.39
N LEU A 58 -4.23 -3.52 -2.33
CA LEU A 58 -4.87 -2.34 -2.94
C LEU A 58 -5.01 -2.49 -4.45
N ARG A 59 -3.99 -3.07 -5.10
CA ARG A 59 -4.04 -3.39 -6.53
C ARG A 59 -5.09 -4.44 -6.85
N ALA A 60 -5.25 -5.45 -5.99
CA ALA A 60 -6.32 -6.44 -6.13
C ALA A 60 -7.71 -5.81 -6.03
N TYR A 61 -7.91 -4.84 -5.13
CA TYR A 61 -9.17 -4.06 -5.08
C TYR A 61 -9.42 -3.29 -6.38
N ALA A 62 -8.42 -2.60 -6.91
CA ALA A 62 -8.56 -1.89 -8.18
C ALA A 62 -8.91 -2.83 -9.35
N LYS A 63 -8.24 -3.99 -9.43
CA LYS A 63 -8.52 -5.03 -10.43
C LYS A 63 -9.93 -5.60 -10.28
N TYR A 64 -10.38 -5.84 -9.03
CA TYR A 64 -11.72 -6.35 -8.74
C TYR A 64 -12.82 -5.35 -9.11
N LEU A 65 -12.67 -4.07 -8.75
CA LEU A 65 -13.62 -3.01 -9.13
C LEU A 65 -13.84 -2.96 -10.64
N ARG A 66 -12.76 -3.07 -11.42
CA ARG A 66 -12.83 -3.12 -12.88
C ARG A 66 -13.55 -4.38 -13.38
N GLN A 67 -13.35 -5.53 -12.76
CA GLN A 67 -14.03 -6.78 -13.12
C GLN A 67 -15.54 -6.72 -12.85
N THR A 68 -15.97 -6.03 -11.78
CA THR A 68 -17.39 -5.87 -11.44
C THR A 68 -18.10 -4.75 -12.22
N GLY A 69 -17.47 -4.23 -13.28
CA GLY A 69 -18.08 -3.23 -14.16
C GLY A 69 -17.99 -1.78 -13.68
N SER A 70 -17.11 -1.47 -12.73
CA SER A 70 -16.84 -0.08 -12.35
C SER A 70 -16.27 0.71 -13.53
N ALA A 71 -16.71 1.97 -13.67
CA ALA A 71 -16.16 2.91 -14.64
C ALA A 71 -14.78 3.47 -14.24
N PHE A 72 -14.30 3.17 -13.02
CA PHE A 72 -13.02 3.68 -12.53
C PHE A 72 -11.84 2.89 -13.11
N SER A 73 -10.91 3.60 -13.74
CA SER A 73 -9.65 3.03 -14.21
C SER A 73 -8.71 2.73 -13.03
N GLN A 74 -7.77 1.78 -13.21
CA GLN A 74 -6.73 1.53 -12.21
C GLN A 74 -5.97 2.81 -11.85
N ARG A 75 -5.59 3.60 -12.86
CA ARG A 75 -4.92 4.89 -12.66
C ARG A 75 -5.75 5.86 -11.81
N TYR A 76 -7.06 5.90 -11.99
CA TYR A 76 -7.93 6.74 -11.16
C TYR A 76 -7.93 6.28 -9.69
N VAL A 77 -7.99 4.97 -9.46
CA VAL A 77 -7.93 4.39 -8.12
C VAL A 77 -6.56 4.64 -7.46
N GLU A 78 -5.46 4.48 -8.20
CA GLU A 78 -4.10 4.84 -7.76
C GLU A 78 -4.06 6.29 -7.29
N GLN A 79 -4.48 7.23 -8.13
CA GLN A 79 -4.46 8.66 -7.80
C GLN A 79 -5.32 8.98 -6.58
N THR A 80 -6.45 8.29 -6.40
CA THR A 80 -7.31 8.47 -5.23
C THR A 80 -6.60 8.04 -3.95
N PHE A 81 -5.93 6.87 -3.95
CA PHE A 81 -5.17 6.44 -2.78
C PHE A 81 -3.93 7.29 -2.53
N ILE A 82 -3.23 7.76 -3.58
CA ILE A 82 -2.07 8.65 -3.46
C ILE A 82 -2.47 10.00 -2.87
N ALA A 83 -3.65 10.51 -3.25
CA ALA A 83 -4.22 11.74 -2.68
C ALA A 83 -4.69 11.57 -1.23
N HIS A 84 -5.01 10.35 -0.82
CA HIS A 84 -5.51 10.01 0.52
C HIS A 84 -4.75 8.83 1.13
N PRO A 85 -3.44 8.99 1.43
CA PRO A 85 -2.58 7.90 1.88
C PRO A 85 -3.02 7.32 3.22
N GLU A 86 -3.59 8.12 4.14
CA GLU A 86 -4.13 7.59 5.40
C GLU A 86 -5.35 6.70 5.18
N LEU A 87 -6.23 7.04 4.23
CA LEU A 87 -7.39 6.19 3.89
C LEU A 87 -6.96 4.88 3.26
N ALA A 88 -5.92 4.90 2.42
CA ALA A 88 -5.33 3.68 1.86
C ALA A 88 -4.83 2.75 2.97
N ALA A 89 -4.10 3.31 3.95
CA ALA A 89 -3.62 2.57 5.12
C ALA A 89 -4.77 2.05 6.00
N LEU A 90 -5.83 2.83 6.18
CA LEU A 90 -7.01 2.41 6.96
C LEU A 90 -7.78 1.27 6.31
N LEU A 91 -8.02 1.35 4.99
CA LEU A 91 -8.69 0.28 4.23
C LEU A 91 -7.91 -1.03 4.33
N LEU A 92 -6.59 -0.93 4.21
CA LEU A 92 -5.70 -2.07 4.35
C LEU A 92 -5.72 -2.64 5.77
N ARG A 93 -5.70 -1.78 6.81
CA ARG A 93 -5.82 -2.23 8.20
C ARG A 93 -7.12 -2.98 8.44
N LEU A 94 -8.23 -2.51 7.87
CA LEU A 94 -9.51 -3.22 7.90
C LEU A 94 -9.42 -4.58 7.19
N PHE A 95 -8.73 -4.65 6.04
CA PHE A 95 -8.48 -5.91 5.34
C PHE A 95 -7.68 -6.88 6.24
N GLU A 96 -6.58 -6.43 6.85
CA GLU A 96 -5.75 -7.26 7.71
C GLU A 96 -6.54 -7.79 8.93
N ILE A 97 -7.32 -6.93 9.59
CA ILE A 97 -8.22 -7.33 10.70
C ILE A 97 -9.24 -8.38 10.24
N LYS A 98 -9.77 -8.23 9.03
CA LYS A 98 -10.80 -9.15 8.52
C LYS A 98 -10.22 -10.48 8.06
N PHE A 99 -9.01 -10.51 7.50
CA PHE A 99 -8.49 -11.66 6.75
C PHE A 99 -7.20 -12.29 7.32
N MET A 100 -6.60 -11.77 8.40
CA MET A 100 -5.51 -12.46 9.10
C MET A 100 -6.05 -13.55 10.05
N PRO A 101 -5.74 -14.85 9.83
CA PRO A 101 -6.28 -15.95 10.65
C PRO A 101 -5.49 -16.26 11.93
N PHE A 102 -4.37 -15.58 12.20
CA PHE A 102 -3.53 -15.83 13.38
C PHE A 102 -3.15 -14.50 14.02
N GLY A 103 -3.81 -14.14 15.12
CA GLY A 103 -3.38 -12.97 15.89
C GLY A 103 -4.35 -12.39 16.91
N TYR A 104 -5.61 -12.82 16.98
CA TYR A 104 -6.55 -12.32 17.97
C TYR A 104 -7.50 -13.45 18.39
N ASP A 105 -7.44 -13.85 19.66
CA ASP A 105 -8.49 -14.67 20.28
C ASP A 105 -9.84 -13.97 20.04
N GLY A 106 -10.88 -14.76 19.74
CA GLY A 106 -12.12 -14.32 19.09
C GLY A 106 -12.87 -13.13 19.70
N ASP A 107 -12.51 -12.70 20.91
CA ASP A 107 -13.11 -11.57 21.63
C ASP A 107 -12.51 -10.20 21.23
N GLU A 108 -11.26 -10.11 20.76
CA GLU A 108 -10.63 -8.82 20.39
C GLU A 108 -11.02 -8.31 18.99
N ARG A 109 -11.55 -9.19 18.13
CA ARG A 109 -12.00 -8.86 16.76
C ARG A 109 -13.27 -7.99 16.75
N ALA A 110 -14.14 -8.19 17.74
CA ALA A 110 -15.36 -7.40 17.91
C ALA A 110 -15.04 -5.97 18.37
N GLN A 111 -14.16 -5.83 19.37
CA GLN A 111 -13.86 -4.53 20.00
C GLN A 111 -13.17 -3.54 19.04
N ARG A 112 -12.25 -4.00 18.17
CA ARG A 112 -11.50 -3.10 17.25
C ARG A 112 -12.24 -2.75 15.96
N SER A 113 -13.27 -3.52 15.60
CA SER A 113 -14.12 -3.18 14.45
C SER A 113 -14.98 -1.93 14.71
N ASP A 114 -15.21 -1.62 15.99
CA ASP A 114 -15.98 -0.45 16.42
C ASP A 114 -15.10 0.81 16.54
N ASP A 115 -13.82 0.67 16.91
CA ASP A 115 -12.86 1.79 16.99
C ASP A 115 -12.52 2.42 15.63
N VAL A 116 -12.68 1.68 14.52
CA VAL A 116 -12.48 2.21 13.15
C VAL A 116 -13.69 3.01 12.66
N LYS A 117 -14.84 2.90 13.34
CA LYS A 117 -16.08 3.61 13.00
C LYS A 117 -16.33 4.85 13.87
N GLY A 118 -15.49 5.09 14.88
CA GLY A 118 -15.57 6.22 15.81
C GLY A 118 -14.85 7.47 15.33
#